data_AF-A0A1F3CP81-F1
#
_entry.id   AF-A0A1F3CP81-F1
#
_cell.length_a   1.000
_cell.length_b   1.000
_cell.length_c   1.000
_cell.angle_alpha   90.00
_cell.angle_beta   90.00
_cell.angle_gamma   90.00
#
_symmetry.space_group_name_H-M   'P 1'
#
loop_
_entity.id
_entity.type
_entity.pdbx_description
1 polymer ?
#
loop_
_entity_poly.entity_id
_entity_poly.type
_entity_poly.pdbx_seq_one_letter_code
_entity_poly.pdbx_strand_id
1 'polypeptide(L)'
;MDFYLIIFSNTMKISKKHEQKLTLVIMVLVMTFVVTFVGTAKNLGFKPDFILQWLKAWGFSYIIVLPVVMIIMSIIKKTVSKFVEK
;
A
#
# COMPACT_ATOMS: atom_id res chain seq x y z
N MET A 1 -15.32 1.62 -3.49
CA MET A 1 -14.51 2.59 -4.26
C MET A 1 -13.73 3.53 -3.33
N ASP A 2 -13.71 3.21 -2.03
CA ASP A 2 -13.55 4.20 -0.96
C ASP A 2 -12.21 4.09 -0.23
N PHE A 3 -11.54 2.94 -0.33
CA PHE A 3 -10.24 2.73 0.31
C PHE A 3 -9.10 3.49 -0.38
N TYR A 4 -9.22 3.73 -1.69
CA TYR A 4 -8.24 4.51 -2.46
C TYR A 4 -8.45 6.02 -2.34
N LEU A 5 -9.69 6.47 -2.06
CA LEU A 5 -10.02 7.90 -1.93
C LEU A 5 -9.70 8.48 -0.54
N ILE A 6 -9.66 7.65 0.51
CA ILE A 6 -9.31 8.06 1.87
C ILE A 6 -7.81 8.41 2.03
N ILE A 7 -6.93 7.88 1.17
CA ILE A 7 -5.49 8.19 1.20
C ILE A 7 -5.13 9.49 0.45
N PHE A 8 -6.05 10.09 -0.33
CA PHE A 8 -5.77 11.26 -1.15
C PHE A 8 -6.33 12.59 -0.60
N SER A 9 -7.14 12.57 0.46
CA SER A 9 -7.87 13.75 0.94
C SER A 9 -7.44 14.20 2.35
N ASN A 10 -6.25 14.79 2.49
CA ASN A 10 -6.14 16.09 3.18
C ASN A 10 -4.80 16.79 2.89
N THR A 11 -4.91 18.05 2.48
CA THR A 11 -3.89 18.87 1.85
C THR A 11 -3.06 19.66 2.85
N MET A 12 -1.73 19.51 2.82
CA MET A 12 -0.84 20.66 3.03
C MET A 12 -0.48 21.24 1.66
N LYS A 13 -1.03 22.42 1.36
CA LYS A 13 -0.56 23.30 0.28
C LYS A 13 0.90 23.63 0.52
N ILE A 14 1.82 23.28 -0.38
CA ILE A 14 2.99 24.09 -0.78
C ILE A 14 3.38 23.73 -2.23
N SER A 15 3.58 24.77 -3.04
CA SER A 15 3.96 24.75 -4.45
C SER A 15 5.38 24.21 -4.69
N LYS A 16 5.51 23.16 -5.50
CA LYS A 16 6.50 23.00 -6.60
C LYS A 16 6.27 21.63 -7.25
N LYS A 17 5.93 21.62 -8.54
CA LYS A 17 5.38 20.49 -9.33
C LYS A 17 6.10 19.12 -9.22
N HIS A 18 7.32 19.08 -8.70
CA HIS A 18 8.10 17.84 -8.45
C HIS A 18 8.31 17.54 -6.95
N GLU A 19 8.39 18.57 -6.10
CA GLU A 19 8.62 18.41 -4.66
C GLU A 19 7.43 17.73 -3.99
N GLN A 20 6.19 18.10 -4.33
CA GLN A 20 5.00 17.45 -3.79
C GLN A 20 4.92 15.95 -4.13
N LYS A 21 5.34 15.57 -5.36
CA LYS A 21 5.39 14.15 -5.75
C LYS A 21 6.41 13.38 -4.92
N LEU A 22 7.59 13.96 -4.72
CA LEU A 22 8.65 13.34 -3.93
C LEU A 22 8.23 13.19 -2.46
N THR A 23 7.63 14.24 -1.87
CA THR A 23 7.11 14.19 -0.50
C THR A 23 6.04 13.11 -0.34
N LEU A 24 5.10 13.00 -1.28
CA LEU A 24 4.07 11.96 -1.26
C LEU A 24 4.67 10.55 -1.38
N VAL A 25 5.64 10.36 -2.29
CA VAL A 25 6.31 9.06 -2.45
C VAL A 25 7.09 8.68 -1.19
N ILE A 26 7.84 9.62 -0.60
CA ILE A 26 8.57 9.38 0.65
C ILE A 26 7.59 9.07 1.78
N MET A 27 6.48 9.78 1.90
CA MET A 27 5.46 9.50 2.92
C MET A 27 4.86 8.10 2.77
N VAL A 28 4.46 7.70 1.55
CA VAL A 28 3.91 6.35 1.30
C VAL A 28 4.97 5.28 1.55
N LEU A 29 6.22 5.55 1.16
CA LEU A 29 7.34 4.64 1.40
C LEU A 29 7.58 4.46 2.90
N VAL A 30 7.64 5.54 3.67
CA VAL A 30 7.83 5.49 5.14
C VAL A 30 6.66 4.76 5.81
N MET A 31 5.41 5.04 5.43
CA MET A 31 4.25 4.39 6.04
C MET A 31 4.22 2.88 5.77
N THR A 32 4.48 2.45 4.53
CA THR A 32 4.52 1.02 4.19
C THR A 32 5.71 0.31 4.81
N PHE A 33 6.86 1.00 4.92
CA PHE A 33 8.05 0.51 5.59
C PHE A 33 7.78 0.23 7.08
N VAL A 34 7.19 1.19 7.81
CA VAL A 34 6.89 1.01 9.24
C VAL A 34 5.84 -0.08 9.47
N VAL A 35 4.75 -0.11 8.70
CA VAL A 35 3.70 -1.14 8.84
C VAL A 35 4.25 -2.54 8.63
N THR A 36 5.06 -2.74 7.59
CA THR A 36 5.67 -4.05 7.34
C THR A 36 6.78 -4.40 8.34
N PHE A 37 7.53 -3.41 8.83
CA PHE A 37 8.53 -3.61 9.88
C PHE A 37 7.89 -4.13 11.16
N VAL A 38 6.85 -3.44 11.66
CA VAL A 38 6.13 -3.83 12.88
C VAL A 38 5.45 -5.19 12.70
N GLY A 39 4.83 -5.43 11.55
CA GLY A 39 4.20 -6.72 11.24
C GLY A 39 5.21 -7.87 11.22
N THR A 40 6.36 -7.68 10.57
CA THR A 40 7.45 -8.66 10.54
C THR A 40 8.04 -8.86 11.94
N ALA A 41 8.27 -7.78 12.69
CA ALA A 41 8.84 -7.83 14.04
C ALA A 41 7.93 -8.61 15.00
N LYS A 42 6.62 -8.40 14.90
CA LYS A 42 5.62 -9.15 15.68
C LYS A 42 5.59 -10.64 15.31
N ASN A 43 5.72 -10.98 14.04
CA ASN A 43 5.58 -12.36 13.57
C ASN A 43 6.86 -13.20 13.71
N LEU A 44 8.04 -12.62 13.47
CA LEU A 44 9.32 -13.34 13.42
C LEU A 44 10.23 -13.06 14.62
N GLY A 45 9.96 -11.96 15.36
CA GLY A 45 10.85 -11.44 16.40
C GLY A 45 12.13 -10.82 15.82
N PHE A 46 12.96 -10.24 16.69
CA PHE A 46 14.25 -9.65 16.32
C PHE A 46 15.34 -10.72 16.28
N LYS A 47 15.45 -11.43 15.14
CA LYS A 47 16.54 -12.38 14.85
C LYS A 47 17.67 -11.69 14.06
N PRO A 48 18.88 -12.27 13.99
CA PRO A 48 19.98 -11.69 13.21
C PRO A 48 19.61 -11.44 11.73
N ASP A 49 18.80 -12.33 11.16
CA ASP A 49 18.35 -12.22 9.76
C ASP A 49 17.11 -11.34 9.55
N PHE A 50 16.63 -10.68 10.61
CA PHE A 50 15.35 -9.97 10.62
C PHE A 50 15.24 -8.94 9.49
N ILE A 51 16.26 -8.10 9.32
CA ILE A 51 16.27 -7.03 8.30
C ILE A 51 16.17 -7.64 6.90
N LEU A 52 16.90 -8.73 6.66
CA LEU A 52 16.97 -9.38 5.36
C LEU A 52 15.66 -10.12 5.04
N GLN A 53 15.05 -10.76 6.03
CA GLN A 53 13.73 -11.39 5.89
C GLN A 53 12.61 -10.37 5.71
N TRP A 54 12.66 -9.26 6.42
CA TRP A 54 11.70 -8.17 6.29
C TRP A 54 11.76 -7.53 4.90
N LEU A 55 12.94 -7.16 4.41
CA LEU A 55 13.08 -6.57 3.06
C LEU A 55 12.61 -7.53 1.97
N LYS A 56 12.93 -8.83 2.10
CA LYS A 56 12.40 -9.87 1.21
C LYS A 56 10.87 -9.94 1.28
N ALA A 57 10.29 -10.03 2.47
CA ALA A 57 8.85 -10.11 2.66
C ALA A 57 8.12 -8.87 2.09
N TRP A 58 8.67 -7.67 2.33
CA TRP A 58 8.16 -6.42 1.79
C TRP A 58 8.19 -6.40 0.26
N GLY A 59 9.33 -6.76 -0.35
CA GLY A 59 9.48 -6.81 -1.81
C GLY A 59 8.58 -7.86 -2.47
N PHE A 60 8.52 -9.08 -1.91
CA PHE A 60 7.66 -10.16 -2.42
C PHE A 60 6.17 -9.80 -2.32
N SER A 61 5.75 -9.17 -1.22
CA SER A 61 4.37 -8.70 -1.06
C SER A 61 3.99 -7.73 -2.17
N TYR A 62 4.86 -6.79 -2.53
CA TYR A 62 4.58 -5.80 -3.57
C TYR A 62 4.33 -6.43 -4.94
N ILE A 63 5.12 -7.44 -5.31
CA ILE A 63 4.98 -8.19 -6.57
C ILE A 63 3.66 -8.95 -6.62
N ILE A 64 3.21 -9.52 -5.50
CA ILE A 64 1.97 -10.31 -5.42
C ILE A 64 0.73 -9.41 -5.36
N VAL A 65 0.79 -8.29 -4.63
CA VAL A 65 -0.34 -7.39 -4.43
C VAL A 65 -0.81 -6.74 -5.74
N LEU A 66 0.12 -6.36 -6.63
CA LEU A 66 -0.22 -5.74 -7.92
C LEU A 66 -1.20 -6.59 -8.77
N PRO A 67 -0.88 -7.83 -9.16
CA PRO A 67 -1.80 -8.66 -9.95
C PRO A 67 -3.07 -9.02 -9.17
N VAL A 68 -2.96 -9.24 -7.85
CA VAL A 68 -4.10 -9.57 -6.99
C VAL A 68 -5.11 -8.43 -7.00
N VAL A 69 -4.67 -7.18 -6.79
CA VAL A 69 -5.54 -6.00 -6.80
C VAL A 69 -6.21 -5.81 -8.17
N MET A 70 -5.49 -6.02 -9.28
CA MET A 70 -6.07 -5.91 -10.62
C MET A 70 -7.20 -6.92 -10.86
N ILE A 71 -6.99 -8.17 -10.44
CA ILE A 71 -7.98 -9.24 -10.58
C ILE A 71 -9.16 -8.99 -9.63
N ILE A 72 -8.88 -8.72 -8.35
CA ILE A 72 -9.91 -8.48 -7.33
C ILE A 72 -10.78 -7.28 -7.71
N MET A 73 -10.20 -6.17 -8.17
CA MET A 73 -10.97 -5.01 -8.61
C MET A 73 -11.92 -5.35 -9.76
N SER A 74 -11.45 -6.18 -10.71
CA SER A 74 -12.28 -6.64 -11.83
C SER A 74 -13.43 -7.54 -11.36
N ILE A 75 -13.18 -8.42 -10.38
CA ILE A 75 -14.21 -9.29 -9.79
C ILE A 75 -15.22 -8.46 -8.99
N ILE A 76 -14.74 -7.58 -8.10
CA ILE A 76 -15.60 -6.72 -7.28
C ILE A 76 -16.51 -5.88 -8.18
N LYS A 77 -15.98 -5.28 -9.26
CA LYS A 77 -16.81 -4.53 -10.22
C LYS A 77 -17.93 -5.38 -10.82
N LYS A 78 -17.62 -6.62 -11.26
CA LYS A 78 -18.61 -7.55 -11.82
C LYS A 78 -19.65 -8.01 -10.80
N THR A 79 -19.25 -8.18 -9.54
CA THR A 79 -20.15 -8.60 -8.48
C THR A 79 -21.06 -7.45 -8.08
N VAL A 80 -20.49 -6.28 -7.79
CA VAL A 80 -21.25 -5.09 -7.39
C VAL A 80 -22.23 -4.66 -8.49
N SER A 81 -21.85 -4.75 -9.78
CA SER A 81 -22.77 -4.43 -10.88
C SER A 81 -23.99 -5.35 -10.98
N LYS A 82 -23.98 -6.52 -10.33
CA LYS A 82 -25.15 -7.40 -10.23
C LYS A 82 -26.10 -7.03 -9.09
N PHE A 83 -25.60 -6.31 -8.08
CA PHE A 83 -26.37 -5.90 -6.90
C PHE A 83 -26.84 -4.45 -6.97
N VAL A 84 -26.24 -3.64 -7.84
CA VAL A 84 -26.71 -2.30 -8.14
C VAL A 84 -27.76 -2.40 -9.25
N GLU A 85 -29.03 -2.30 -8.87
CA GLU A 85 -30.14 -2.11 -9.81
C GLU A 85 -29.98 -0.76 -10.52
N LYS A 86 -30.30 -0.73 -11.81
CA LYS A 86 -30.05 0.41 -12.71
C LYS A 86 -31.00 1.57 -12.42
#